data_AF-A0A8C8RXH5-F1
#
_entry.id   AF-A0A8C8RXH5-F1
#
_cell.length_a   1.000
_cell.length_b   1.000
_cell.length_c   1.000
_cell.angle_alpha   90.00
_cell.angle_beta   90.00
_cell.angle_gamma   90.00
#
_symmetry.space_group_name_H-M   'P 1'
#
loop_
_entity.id
_entity.type
_entity.pdbx_description
1 polymer ?
#
loop_
_entity_poly.entity_id
_entity_poly.type
_entity_poly.pdbx_seq_one_letter_code
_entity_poly.pdbx_strand_id
1 'polypeptide(L)'
;MMVSPAFLLLLFLCLAHPATAQQETPFQKFQRQHVDTELTWEPDPTRYCNQMMFRRKMTVPNCKELNSFIHGQLAEIVAVCGAGGTKRHDNFYYSNATFNVTDCNLKSSIRPPCNYSGEMNGKRICVACTSGNPVHYARTSVCSKGEVDPAGGTAMAPRGPCPLLFLTLVLLATCLALAQGESHYEKFLRQHVDSSDPSPTDPRRFCNLLMRRREMATSSSCKHLNTFIHSSAEQIGSICDDGGEPAGGDLRLSEDSFPLTVCKLQGGADPPDCDYSGSNSNQRIIIACVDGKPVHFETQV
;
A
#
# COMPACT_ATOMS: atom_id res chain seq x y z
N MET A 1 41.56 -19.98 38.63
CA MET A 1 41.41 -20.03 37.15
C MET A 1 41.44 -18.60 36.65
N MET A 2 42.61 -18.14 36.20
CA MET A 2 42.79 -16.76 35.73
C MET A 2 42.40 -16.70 34.25
N VAL A 3 41.24 -16.12 33.96
CA VAL A 3 40.84 -15.83 32.58
C VAL A 3 41.75 -14.71 32.07
N SER A 4 42.50 -15.00 31.01
CA SER A 4 43.45 -14.05 30.41
C SER A 4 42.71 -12.79 29.95
N PRO A 5 43.23 -11.58 30.20
CA PRO A 5 42.61 -10.33 29.76
C PRO A 5 42.45 -10.24 28.23
N ALA A 6 43.18 -11.05 27.46
CA ALA A 6 43.00 -11.20 26.02
C ALA A 6 41.68 -11.91 25.64
N PHE A 7 41.14 -12.76 26.52
CA PHE A 7 39.90 -13.51 26.26
C PHE A 7 38.64 -12.67 26.48
N LEU A 8 38.71 -11.69 27.40
CA LEU A 8 37.67 -10.67 27.58
C LEU A 8 37.61 -9.68 26.40
N LEU A 9 38.75 -9.37 25.77
CA LEU A 9 38.81 -8.47 24.61
C LEU A 9 38.16 -9.08 23.35
N LEU A 10 38.23 -10.41 23.19
CA LEU A 10 37.63 -11.14 22.05
C LEU A 10 36.11 -11.29 22.18
N LEU A 11 35.55 -11.28 23.40
CA LEU A 11 34.11 -11.30 23.64
C LEU A 11 33.43 -9.95 23.37
N PHE A 12 34.16 -8.83 23.46
CA PHE A 12 33.62 -7.49 23.16
C PHE A 12 33.65 -7.13 21.66
N LEU A 13 34.43 -7.84 20.84
CA LEU A 13 34.49 -7.59 19.39
C LEU A 13 33.36 -8.25 18.60
N CYS A 14 32.54 -9.11 19.21
CA CYS A 14 31.41 -9.78 18.54
C CYS A 14 30.06 -9.02 18.66
N LEU A 15 30.00 -7.86 19.33
CA LEU A 15 28.75 -7.09 19.50
C LEU A 15 28.73 -5.74 18.80
N ALA A 16 29.75 -5.39 18.03
CA ALA A 16 29.72 -4.24 17.15
C ALA A 16 29.46 -4.69 15.71
N HIS A 17 28.26 -5.21 15.44
CA HIS A 17 27.74 -5.13 14.08
C HIS A 17 27.47 -3.64 13.83
N PRO A 18 28.20 -2.95 12.93
CA PRO A 18 27.77 -1.65 12.49
C PRO A 18 26.40 -1.88 11.86
N ALA A 19 25.35 -1.25 12.41
CA ALA A 19 24.06 -1.17 11.76
C ALA A 19 24.30 -0.49 10.40
N THR A 20 24.48 -1.29 9.36
CA THR A 20 24.60 -0.77 8.00
C THR A 20 23.26 -0.13 7.70
N ALA A 21 23.23 1.21 7.64
CA ALA A 21 22.08 1.94 7.16
C ALA A 21 21.78 1.46 5.73
N GLN A 22 20.78 0.58 5.60
CA GLN A 22 20.42 -0.03 4.32
C GLN A 22 19.97 1.08 3.36
N GLN A 23 20.63 1.18 2.21
CA GLN A 23 20.33 2.20 1.20
C GLN A 23 18.94 1.95 0.60
N GLU A 24 18.08 2.98 0.59
CA GLU A 24 16.73 2.91 0.02
C GLU A 24 16.79 2.53 -1.47
N THR A 25 16.10 1.45 -1.84
CA THR A 25 16.01 1.01 -3.25
C THR A 25 15.13 1.96 -4.08
N PRO A 26 15.27 1.98 -5.42
CA PRO A 26 14.40 2.80 -6.28
C PRO A 26 12.90 2.51 -6.10
N PHE A 27 12.52 1.25 -5.90
CA PHE A 27 11.13 0.88 -5.65
C PHE A 27 10.63 1.37 -4.28
N GLN A 28 11.42 1.19 -3.22
CA GLN A 28 11.09 1.75 -1.89
C GLN A 28 10.96 3.27 -1.93
N LYS A 29 11.85 3.96 -2.67
CA LYS A 29 11.75 5.40 -2.89
C LYS A 29 10.47 5.77 -3.64
N PHE A 30 10.10 5.02 -4.68
CA PHE A 30 8.84 5.21 -5.40
C PHE A 30 7.64 5.03 -4.45
N GLN A 31 7.61 3.97 -3.65
CA GLN A 31 6.56 3.73 -2.67
C GLN A 31 6.43 4.91 -1.69
N ARG A 32 7.54 5.31 -1.06
CA ARG A 32 7.54 6.45 -0.13
C ARG A 32 7.04 7.74 -0.78
N GLN A 33 7.51 8.05 -1.99
CA GLN A 33 7.21 9.33 -2.63
C GLN A 33 5.86 9.38 -3.34
N HIS A 34 5.36 8.26 -3.85
CA HIS A 34 4.26 8.27 -4.81
C HIS A 34 3.11 7.33 -4.48
N VAL A 35 3.28 6.39 -3.56
CA VAL A 35 2.22 5.45 -3.20
C VAL A 35 1.61 5.87 -1.89
N ASP A 36 0.29 6.01 -1.86
CA ASP A 36 -0.46 6.14 -0.64
C ASP A 36 -1.48 5.02 -0.54
N THR A 37 -1.06 3.93 0.12
CA THR A 37 -1.94 2.82 0.49
C THR A 37 -2.71 3.11 1.79
N GLU A 38 -2.28 4.13 2.53
CA GLU A 38 -2.88 4.53 3.79
C GLU A 38 -4.11 5.40 3.53
N LEU A 39 -5.15 5.16 4.30
CA LEU A 39 -6.43 5.84 4.14
C LEU A 39 -6.61 6.93 5.19
N THR A 40 -5.54 7.68 5.50
CA THR A 40 -5.70 8.94 6.23
C THR A 40 -6.61 9.85 5.43
N TRP A 41 -7.86 9.99 5.87
CA TRP A 41 -8.85 10.87 5.25
C TRP A 41 -8.48 12.31 5.62
N GLU A 42 -7.57 12.86 4.84
CA GLU A 42 -7.41 14.30 4.72
C GLU A 42 -8.16 14.75 3.46
N PRO A 43 -9.43 15.20 3.59
CA PRO A 43 -10.27 15.51 2.44
C PRO A 43 -9.84 16.76 1.70
N ASP A 44 -9.14 17.66 2.40
CA ASP A 44 -8.62 18.86 1.78
C ASP A 44 -7.28 18.52 1.12
N PRO A 45 -7.18 18.51 -0.23
CA PRO A 45 -5.97 18.08 -0.91
C PRO A 45 -4.75 18.95 -0.53
N THR A 46 -4.97 20.22 -0.20
CA THR A 46 -3.90 21.14 0.22
C THR A 46 -3.33 20.75 1.59
N ARG A 47 -4.18 20.47 2.57
CA ARG A 47 -3.78 19.98 3.89
C ARG A 47 -3.14 18.60 3.77
N TYR A 48 -3.64 17.74 2.88
CA TYR A 48 -3.05 16.43 2.57
C TYR A 48 -1.62 16.58 2.08
N CYS A 49 -1.39 17.45 1.08
CA CYS A 49 -0.05 17.69 0.55
C CYS A 49 0.90 18.22 1.62
N ASN A 50 0.49 19.19 2.43
CA ASN A 50 1.33 19.72 3.50
C ASN A 50 1.75 18.65 4.52
N GLN A 51 0.85 17.74 4.88
CA GLN A 51 1.15 16.63 5.79
C GLN A 51 2.01 15.55 5.12
N MET A 52 1.61 15.08 3.96
CA MET A 52 2.22 13.92 3.31
C MET A 52 3.59 14.23 2.73
N MET A 53 3.80 15.43 2.18
CA MET A 53 5.14 15.84 1.73
C MET A 53 6.15 15.83 2.89
N PHE A 54 5.72 16.26 4.07
CA PHE A 54 6.54 16.24 5.28
C PHE A 54 6.77 14.80 5.78
N ARG A 55 5.69 14.03 6.01
CA ARG A 55 5.74 12.63 6.50
C ARG A 55 6.60 11.75 5.61
N ARG A 56 6.57 11.97 4.30
CA ARG A 56 7.33 11.21 3.31
C ARG A 56 8.74 11.75 3.07
N LYS A 57 9.24 12.65 3.92
CA LYS A 57 10.61 13.20 3.90
C LYS A 57 10.94 13.85 2.54
N MET A 58 10.04 14.69 2.04
CA MET A 58 10.20 15.46 0.79
C MET A 58 10.24 16.98 1.01
N THR A 59 10.37 17.41 2.26
CA THR A 59 10.44 18.82 2.66
C THR A 59 11.80 19.22 3.20
N VAL A 60 12.77 18.31 3.26
CA VAL A 60 14.12 18.55 3.81
C VAL A 60 15.19 17.89 2.93
N PRO A 61 16.38 18.51 2.76
CA PRO A 61 16.72 19.87 3.20
C PRO A 61 16.03 20.97 2.39
N ASN A 62 15.50 20.63 1.20
CA ASN A 62 14.74 21.53 0.33
C ASN A 62 13.34 20.95 0.09
N CYS A 63 12.41 21.82 -0.26
CA CYS A 63 11.05 21.47 -0.64
C CYS A 63 11.03 20.88 -2.06
N LYS A 64 10.53 19.65 -2.22
CA LYS A 64 10.30 19.06 -3.54
C LYS A 64 9.16 19.82 -4.23
N GLU A 65 9.44 20.50 -5.33
CA GLU A 65 8.48 21.41 -5.99
C GLU A 65 7.17 20.75 -6.40
N LEU A 66 7.24 19.54 -6.94
CA LEU A 66 6.10 18.79 -7.46
C LEU A 66 6.13 17.35 -6.96
N ASN A 67 4.96 16.82 -6.59
CA ASN A 67 4.80 15.41 -6.30
C ASN A 67 3.37 14.95 -6.59
N SER A 68 3.18 13.66 -6.87
CA SER A 68 1.85 13.06 -7.00
C SER A 68 1.80 11.83 -6.12
N PHE A 69 0.72 11.70 -5.35
CA PHE A 69 0.42 10.53 -4.54
C PHE A 69 -0.73 9.74 -5.18
N ILE A 70 -0.48 8.48 -5.48
CA ILE A 70 -1.43 7.53 -6.05
C ILE A 70 -2.14 6.84 -4.88
N HIS A 71 -3.47 7.03 -4.82
CA HIS A 71 -4.32 6.39 -3.84
C HIS A 71 -4.81 5.06 -4.41
N GLY A 72 -4.42 3.96 -3.78
CA GLY A 72 -4.79 2.63 -4.24
C GLY A 72 -3.94 1.54 -3.61
N GLN A 73 -4.27 0.29 -3.90
CA GLN A 73 -3.52 -0.84 -3.40
C GLN A 73 -2.15 -0.91 -4.07
N LEU A 74 -1.10 -1.22 -3.31
CA LEU A 74 0.26 -1.34 -3.86
C LEU A 74 0.30 -2.38 -4.98
N ALA A 75 -0.41 -3.50 -4.85
CA ALA A 75 -0.48 -4.54 -5.87
C ALA A 75 -1.03 -4.02 -7.20
N GLU A 76 -2.09 -3.19 -7.18
CA GLU A 76 -2.67 -2.58 -8.39
C GLU A 76 -1.69 -1.61 -9.06
N ILE A 77 -0.95 -0.83 -8.24
CA ILE A 77 0.04 0.13 -8.73
C ILE A 77 1.25 -0.60 -9.34
N VAL A 78 1.73 -1.68 -8.69
CA VAL A 78 2.80 -2.54 -9.21
C VAL A 78 2.38 -3.23 -10.50
N ALA A 79 1.12 -3.69 -10.58
CA ALA A 79 0.58 -4.36 -11.76
C ALA A 79 0.61 -3.48 -13.02
N VAL A 80 0.71 -2.15 -12.91
CA VAL A 80 0.92 -1.25 -14.06
C VAL A 80 2.17 -1.60 -14.85
N CYS A 81 3.21 -2.14 -14.21
CA CYS A 81 4.43 -2.61 -14.88
C CYS A 81 4.28 -3.94 -15.64
N GLY A 82 3.06 -4.48 -15.70
CA GLY A 82 2.71 -5.72 -16.39
C GLY A 82 1.28 -5.65 -16.93
N ALA A 83 0.40 -6.55 -16.48
CA ALA A 83 -0.95 -6.69 -17.00
C ALA A 83 -1.87 -5.47 -16.74
N GLY A 84 -1.60 -4.71 -15.68
CA GLY A 84 -2.36 -3.51 -15.31
C GLY A 84 -2.00 -2.26 -16.13
N GLY A 85 -1.04 -2.34 -17.04
CA GLY A 85 -0.62 -1.21 -17.87
C GLY A 85 -0.29 -1.60 -19.30
N THR A 86 -0.23 -0.60 -20.16
CA THR A 86 0.25 -0.74 -21.54
C THR A 86 1.65 -0.17 -21.63
N LYS A 87 2.62 -1.00 -22.03
CA LYS A 87 3.98 -0.53 -22.30
C LYS A 87 3.93 0.54 -23.42
N ARG A 88 4.62 1.66 -23.20
CA ARG A 88 4.78 2.74 -24.17
C ARG A 88 6.20 2.64 -24.76
N HIS A 89 6.97 3.72 -24.72
CA HIS A 89 8.37 3.72 -25.12
C HIS A 89 9.27 3.40 -23.91
N ASP A 90 10.49 2.93 -24.20
CA ASP A 90 11.51 2.58 -23.21
C ASP A 90 10.97 1.61 -22.14
N ASN A 91 11.04 2.02 -20.88
CA ASN A 91 10.51 1.30 -19.73
C ASN A 91 9.28 1.99 -19.12
N PHE A 92 8.61 2.88 -19.87
CA PHE A 92 7.39 3.55 -19.42
C PHE A 92 6.14 2.71 -19.69
N TYR A 93 5.25 2.70 -18.70
CA TYR A 93 3.97 2.03 -18.74
C TYR A 93 2.86 3.01 -18.40
N TYR A 94 1.79 2.96 -19.17
CA TYR A 94 0.59 3.75 -18.93
C TYR A 94 -0.47 2.86 -18.32
N SER A 95 -0.95 3.17 -17.12
CA SER A 95 -1.93 2.33 -16.42
C SER A 95 -3.19 2.17 -17.26
N ASN A 96 -3.79 0.97 -17.27
CA ASN A 96 -5.04 0.71 -17.96
C ASN A 96 -6.24 1.25 -17.19
N ALA A 97 -6.19 1.16 -15.86
CA ALA A 97 -7.17 1.72 -14.95
C ALA A 97 -6.87 3.19 -14.60
N THR A 98 -7.92 3.89 -14.18
CA THR A 98 -7.85 5.22 -13.57
C THR A 98 -7.59 5.06 -12.07
N PHE A 99 -6.67 5.87 -11.53
CA PHE A 99 -6.40 5.96 -10.09
C PHE A 99 -6.83 7.32 -9.56
N ASN A 100 -7.24 7.37 -8.30
CA ASN A 100 -7.30 8.65 -7.59
C ASN A 100 -5.89 9.11 -7.31
N VAL A 101 -5.57 10.36 -7.66
CA VAL A 101 -4.23 10.93 -7.48
C VAL A 101 -4.36 12.31 -6.86
N THR A 102 -3.60 12.57 -5.78
CA THR A 102 -3.41 13.92 -5.28
C THR A 102 -2.09 14.49 -5.80
N ASP A 103 -2.17 15.55 -6.61
CA ASP A 103 -1.03 16.32 -7.07
C ASP A 103 -0.72 17.44 -6.07
N CYS A 104 0.54 17.53 -5.66
CA CYS A 104 1.07 18.51 -4.73
C CYS A 104 2.01 19.47 -5.43
N ASN A 105 1.68 20.76 -5.36
CA ASN A 105 2.42 21.85 -5.99
C ASN A 105 2.91 22.84 -4.93
N LEU A 106 4.22 23.08 -4.85
CA LEU A 106 4.81 24.06 -3.93
C LEU A 106 4.32 25.47 -4.25
N LYS A 107 3.79 26.18 -3.25
CA LYS A 107 3.31 27.58 -3.38
C LYS A 107 4.38 28.62 -3.05
N SER A 108 5.36 28.25 -2.24
CA SER A 108 6.30 29.18 -1.61
C SER A 108 7.75 28.87 -1.99
N SER A 109 8.68 29.18 -1.09
CA SER A 109 10.12 28.98 -1.28
C SER A 109 10.49 27.51 -1.41
N ILE A 110 11.55 27.23 -2.19
CA ILE A 110 12.21 25.91 -2.25
C ILE A 110 12.90 25.54 -0.92
N ARG A 111 13.02 26.48 0.02
CA ARG A 111 13.57 26.25 1.35
C ARG A 111 12.43 26.15 2.38
N PRO A 112 12.57 25.30 3.43
CA PRO A 112 11.59 25.21 4.51
C PRO A 112 11.31 26.58 5.17
N PRO A 113 10.10 26.79 5.73
CA PRO A 113 8.98 25.85 5.81
C PRO A 113 8.22 25.71 4.48
N CYS A 114 7.98 24.47 4.06
CA CYS A 114 7.33 24.17 2.78
C CYS A 114 5.81 24.30 2.88
N ASN A 115 5.19 24.95 1.89
CA ASN A 115 3.73 25.08 1.79
C ASN A 115 3.27 24.67 0.39
N TYR A 116 2.31 23.77 0.31
CA TYR A 116 1.81 23.17 -0.92
C TYR A 116 0.34 23.53 -1.16
N SER A 117 -0.07 23.55 -2.43
CA SER A 117 -1.44 23.29 -2.87
C SER A 117 -1.58 21.82 -3.20
N GLY A 118 -2.77 21.29 -2.99
CA GLY A 118 -3.15 19.99 -3.52
C GLY A 118 -4.33 20.08 -4.47
N GLU A 119 -4.36 19.14 -5.41
CA GLU A 119 -5.50 18.89 -6.29
C GLU A 119 -5.72 17.38 -6.38
N MET A 120 -6.95 16.91 -6.18
CA MET A 120 -7.26 15.47 -6.22
C MET A 120 -8.12 15.18 -7.44
N ASN A 121 -7.66 14.28 -8.31
CA ASN A 121 -8.34 13.92 -9.54
C ASN A 121 -8.23 12.42 -9.81
N GLY A 122 -9.27 11.84 -10.43
CA GLY A 122 -9.18 10.50 -11.02
C GLY A 122 -8.47 10.58 -12.37
N LYS A 123 -7.28 9.97 -12.50
CA LYS A 123 -6.54 9.92 -13.77
C LYS A 123 -5.75 8.62 -13.94
N ARG A 124 -5.50 8.25 -15.20
CA ARG A 124 -4.50 7.22 -15.52
C ARG A 124 -3.10 7.74 -15.16
N ILE A 125 -2.19 6.85 -14.81
CA ILE A 125 -0.83 7.18 -14.37
C ILE A 125 0.20 6.68 -15.37
N CYS A 126 1.33 7.38 -15.44
CA CYS A 126 2.49 6.98 -16.24
C CYS A 126 3.65 6.70 -15.29
N VAL A 127 4.20 5.48 -15.33
CA VAL A 127 5.31 5.08 -14.47
C VAL A 127 6.42 4.43 -15.28
N ALA A 128 7.67 4.66 -14.90
CA ALA A 128 8.79 3.89 -15.42
C ALA A 128 9.00 2.65 -14.55
N CYS A 129 9.24 1.51 -15.17
CA CYS A 129 9.35 0.22 -14.51
C CYS A 129 10.75 -0.37 -14.67
N THR A 130 11.25 -1.05 -13.64
CA THR A 130 12.49 -1.84 -13.70
C THR A 130 12.24 -3.16 -13.00
N SER A 131 12.54 -4.27 -13.67
CA SER A 131 12.33 -5.63 -13.13
C SER A 131 10.91 -5.86 -12.58
N GLY A 132 9.89 -5.35 -13.29
CA GLY A 132 8.49 -5.48 -12.91
C GLY A 132 7.99 -4.53 -11.82
N ASN A 133 8.86 -3.67 -11.24
CA ASN A 133 8.47 -2.73 -10.20
C ASN A 133 8.51 -1.27 -10.69
N PRO A 134 7.59 -0.41 -10.26
CA PRO A 134 7.60 1.01 -10.59
C PRO A 134 8.73 1.71 -9.83
N VAL A 135 9.57 2.47 -10.55
CA VAL A 135 10.73 3.17 -9.98
C VAL A 135 10.66 4.69 -10.17
N HIS A 136 9.74 5.17 -11.01
CA HIS A 136 9.58 6.60 -11.27
C HIS A 136 8.15 6.94 -11.68
N TYR A 137 7.59 8.03 -11.13
CA TYR A 137 6.30 8.60 -11.56
C TYR A 137 6.54 9.68 -12.60
N ALA A 138 5.93 9.56 -13.77
CA ALA A 138 6.02 10.54 -14.84
C ALA A 138 4.68 11.22 -15.12
N ARG A 139 4.74 12.43 -15.68
CA ARG A 139 3.55 13.08 -16.24
C ARG A 139 2.98 12.21 -17.36
N THR A 140 1.65 12.17 -17.47
CA THR A 140 0.94 11.37 -18.48
C THR A 140 1.32 11.71 -19.92
N SER A 141 1.74 12.97 -20.17
CA SER A 141 2.26 13.41 -21.46
C SER A 141 3.52 12.66 -21.91
N VAL A 142 4.33 12.11 -21.00
CA VAL A 142 5.47 11.25 -21.34
C VAL A 142 4.96 9.98 -22.02
N CYS A 143 4.02 9.28 -21.39
CA CYS A 143 3.39 8.09 -21.97
C CYS A 143 2.52 8.35 -23.21
N SER A 144 2.19 9.62 -23.49
CA SER A 144 1.37 10.02 -24.66
C SER A 144 2.22 10.43 -25.87
N LYS A 145 3.55 10.59 -25.71
CA LYS A 145 4.46 10.80 -26.84
C LYS A 145 4.62 9.49 -27.61
N GLY A 146 3.85 9.34 -28.69
CA GLY A 146 3.91 8.16 -29.57
C GLY A 146 2.62 7.87 -30.33
N GLU A 147 1.53 8.57 -30.04
CA GLU A 147 0.28 8.48 -30.81
C GLU A 147 0.41 9.35 -32.06
N VAL A 148 0.97 8.78 -33.13
CA VAL A 148 0.78 9.30 -34.49
C VAL A 148 -0.52 8.69 -35.00
N ASP A 149 -1.51 9.54 -35.29
CA ASP A 149 -2.77 9.15 -35.92
C ASP A 149 -2.50 8.30 -37.17
N PRO A 150 -3.08 7.09 -37.32
CA PRO A 150 -2.98 6.37 -38.58
C PRO A 150 -4.13 6.78 -39.49
N ALA A 151 -3.87 7.75 -40.35
CA ALA A 151 -4.59 7.89 -41.61
C ALA A 151 -4.01 6.92 -42.64
N GLY A 152 -4.82 5.92 -43.04
CA GLY A 152 -4.74 5.25 -44.34
C GLY A 152 -3.78 4.07 -44.52
N GLY A 153 -4.30 3.01 -45.14
CA GLY A 153 -3.48 2.05 -45.89
C GLY A 153 -3.75 0.57 -45.58
N THR A 154 -4.63 -0.05 -46.36
CA THR A 154 -4.80 -1.51 -46.42
C THR A 154 -3.62 -2.19 -47.13
N ALA A 155 -3.07 -3.25 -46.54
CA ALA A 155 -2.33 -4.28 -47.28
C ALA A 155 -2.48 -5.65 -46.59
N MET A 156 -2.81 -6.68 -47.38
CA MET A 156 -2.92 -8.09 -46.99
C MET A 156 -1.55 -8.75 -46.80
N ALA A 157 -1.50 -9.79 -45.94
CA ALA A 157 -0.42 -10.79 -45.90
C ALA A 157 -1.01 -12.22 -45.69
N PRO A 158 -0.30 -13.29 -46.10
CA PRO A 158 -0.91 -14.56 -46.47
C PRO A 158 -1.05 -15.57 -45.30
N ARG A 159 -1.81 -16.63 -45.59
CA ARG A 159 -2.26 -17.69 -44.68
C ARG A 159 -1.16 -18.71 -44.35
N GLY A 160 -0.96 -18.96 -43.05
CA GLY A 160 -0.25 -20.11 -42.47
C GLY A 160 -1.16 -20.90 -41.52
N PRO A 161 -0.75 -22.11 -41.07
CA PRO A 161 -1.66 -23.12 -40.52
C PRO A 161 -2.24 -22.78 -39.13
N CYS A 162 -3.38 -23.42 -38.85
CA CYS A 162 -4.44 -23.04 -37.90
C CYS A 162 -3.99 -22.70 -36.46
N PRO A 163 -4.05 -21.41 -36.02
CA PRO A 163 -3.63 -20.94 -34.68
C PRO A 163 -4.57 -21.32 -33.53
N LEU A 164 -5.73 -21.92 -33.83
CA LEU A 164 -6.83 -22.06 -32.87
C LEU A 164 -6.53 -22.98 -31.69
N LEU A 165 -5.65 -23.98 -31.86
CA LEU A 165 -5.32 -24.96 -30.82
C LEU A 165 -4.27 -24.44 -29.83
N PHE A 166 -3.37 -23.56 -30.27
CA PHE A 166 -2.44 -22.84 -29.39
C PHE A 166 -3.14 -21.68 -28.67
N LEU A 167 -4.08 -21.01 -29.35
CA LEU A 167 -4.82 -19.88 -28.79
C LEU A 167 -5.70 -20.32 -27.60
N THR A 168 -6.35 -21.50 -27.67
CA THR A 168 -7.18 -22.02 -26.57
C THR A 168 -6.36 -22.43 -25.35
N LEU A 169 -5.19 -23.04 -25.53
CA LEU A 169 -4.26 -23.40 -24.45
C LEU A 169 -3.66 -22.17 -23.76
N VAL A 170 -3.29 -21.14 -24.54
CA VAL A 170 -2.81 -19.85 -24.02
C VAL A 170 -3.94 -19.10 -23.30
N LEU A 171 -5.16 -19.09 -23.85
CA LEU A 171 -6.33 -18.51 -23.20
C LEU A 171 -6.65 -19.19 -21.86
N LEU A 172 -6.62 -20.52 -21.80
CA LEU A 172 -6.84 -21.26 -20.54
C LEU A 172 -5.79 -20.92 -19.48
N ALA A 173 -4.51 -20.89 -19.86
CA ALA A 173 -3.41 -20.52 -18.96
C ALA A 173 -3.52 -19.06 -18.47
N THR A 174 -3.96 -18.13 -19.34
CA THR A 174 -4.23 -16.74 -18.94
C THR A 174 -5.45 -16.59 -18.03
N CYS A 175 -6.51 -17.40 -18.22
CA CYS A 175 -7.67 -17.42 -17.34
C CYS A 175 -7.33 -17.95 -15.94
N LEU A 176 -6.44 -18.94 -15.84
CA LEU A 176 -5.94 -19.47 -14.56
C LEU A 176 -5.00 -18.48 -13.83
N ALA A 177 -4.23 -17.67 -14.57
CA ALA A 177 -3.36 -16.66 -13.98
C ALA A 177 -4.11 -15.40 -13.50
N LEU A 178 -5.24 -15.06 -14.12
CA LEU A 178 -6.11 -13.94 -13.71
C LEU A 178 -7.03 -14.26 -12.52
N ALA A 179 -7.06 -15.51 -12.08
CA ALA A 179 -7.91 -15.99 -10.98
C ALA A 179 -7.17 -16.04 -9.63
N GLN A 180 -6.03 -15.35 -9.47
CA GLN A 180 -5.38 -15.26 -8.17
C GLN A 180 -6.17 -14.28 -7.29
N GLY A 181 -7.00 -14.84 -6.41
CA GLY A 181 -7.74 -14.08 -5.40
C GLY A 181 -6.81 -13.45 -4.37
N GLU A 182 -7.32 -12.47 -3.63
CA GLU A 182 -6.64 -11.83 -2.49
C GLU A 182 -6.09 -12.90 -1.52
N SER A 183 -4.79 -12.85 -1.22
CA SER A 183 -4.19 -13.74 -0.22
C SER A 183 -4.71 -13.41 1.18
N HIS A 184 -4.64 -14.37 2.11
CA HIS A 184 -5.07 -14.15 3.49
C HIS A 184 -4.29 -13.02 4.18
N TYR A 185 -3.00 -12.86 3.86
CA TYR A 185 -2.17 -11.77 4.37
C TYR A 185 -2.62 -10.42 3.81
N GLU A 186 -2.85 -10.30 2.51
CA GLU A 186 -3.35 -9.06 1.90
C GLU A 186 -4.73 -8.68 2.47
N LYS A 187 -5.61 -9.67 2.64
CA LYS A 187 -6.91 -9.49 3.30
C LYS A 187 -6.76 -8.99 4.73
N PHE A 188 -5.83 -9.55 5.50
CA PHE A 188 -5.54 -9.09 6.86
C PHE A 188 -5.09 -7.63 6.86
N LEU A 189 -4.13 -7.25 6.00
CA LEU A 189 -3.66 -5.87 5.88
C LEU A 189 -4.79 -4.91 5.52
N ARG A 190 -5.60 -5.27 4.51
CA ARG A 190 -6.75 -4.46 4.07
C ARG A 190 -7.75 -4.27 5.21
N GLN A 191 -8.09 -5.33 5.93
CA GLN A 191 -9.15 -5.28 6.94
C GLN A 191 -8.69 -4.71 8.28
N HIS A 192 -7.43 -4.93 8.68
CA HIS A 192 -7.01 -4.73 10.07
C HIS A 192 -5.83 -3.77 10.26
N VAL A 193 -5.09 -3.39 9.21
CA VAL A 193 -3.91 -2.54 9.37
C VAL A 193 -4.16 -1.11 8.89
N ASP A 194 -3.86 -0.16 9.77
CA ASP A 194 -3.85 1.27 9.51
C ASP A 194 -2.57 1.89 10.06
N SER A 195 -1.57 2.16 9.22
CA SER A 195 -0.28 2.69 9.68
C SER A 195 -0.29 4.19 10.05
N SER A 196 -1.49 4.76 10.17
CA SER A 196 -1.71 6.13 10.62
C SER A 196 -1.38 6.28 12.11
N ASP A 197 -0.37 7.08 12.42
CA ASP A 197 -0.02 7.54 13.77
C ASP A 197 -0.12 9.08 13.82
N PRO A 198 -0.88 9.69 14.76
CA PRO A 198 -1.65 9.09 15.86
C PRO A 198 -3.02 8.51 15.47
N SER A 199 -3.60 7.73 16.38
CA SER A 199 -4.99 7.24 16.31
C SER A 199 -5.99 8.35 15.94
N PRO A 200 -7.10 8.01 15.26
CA PRO A 200 -8.06 9.00 14.80
C PRO A 200 -8.74 9.72 15.96
N THR A 201 -8.85 11.05 15.86
CA THR A 201 -9.54 11.90 16.84
C THR A 201 -11.07 11.77 16.78
N ASP A 202 -11.61 11.27 15.67
CA ASP A 202 -13.04 11.00 15.47
C ASP A 202 -13.21 9.55 14.99
N PRO A 203 -13.38 8.59 15.92
CA PRO A 203 -13.41 7.17 15.59
C PRO A 203 -14.70 6.76 14.85
N ARG A 204 -15.83 7.46 15.07
CA ARG A 204 -17.07 7.20 14.32
C ARG A 204 -16.89 7.54 12.85
N ARG A 205 -16.38 8.75 12.56
CA ARG A 205 -16.09 9.15 11.18
C ARG A 205 -15.05 8.23 10.55
N PHE A 206 -14.00 7.88 11.29
CA PHE A 206 -12.99 6.94 10.83
C PHE A 206 -13.62 5.61 10.41
N CYS A 207 -14.42 4.97 11.26
CA CYS A 207 -15.06 3.69 10.96
C CYS A 207 -16.00 3.77 9.75
N ASN A 208 -16.87 4.77 9.69
CA ASN A 208 -17.77 4.97 8.55
C ASN A 208 -17.03 5.17 7.22
N LEU A 209 -15.79 5.63 7.24
CA LEU A 209 -14.99 5.84 6.04
C LEU A 209 -14.17 4.61 5.67
N LEU A 210 -13.43 4.07 6.64
CA LEU A 210 -12.49 2.97 6.43
C LEU A 210 -13.22 1.67 6.11
N MET A 211 -14.36 1.40 6.75
CA MET A 211 -15.18 0.22 6.44
C MET A 211 -15.62 0.22 4.97
N ARG A 212 -16.03 1.36 4.42
CA ARG A 212 -16.41 1.48 3.00
C ARG A 212 -15.21 1.38 2.07
N ARG A 213 -14.16 2.17 2.34
CA ARG A 213 -12.97 2.22 1.47
C ARG A 213 -12.17 0.92 1.44
N ARG A 214 -12.25 0.12 2.49
CA ARG A 214 -11.62 -1.20 2.57
C ARG A 214 -12.58 -2.33 2.21
N GLU A 215 -13.68 -2.04 1.52
CA GLU A 215 -14.64 -3.03 1.00
C GLU A 215 -15.21 -3.97 2.08
N MET A 216 -15.41 -3.43 3.28
CA MET A 216 -16.09 -4.10 4.39
C MET A 216 -17.51 -3.56 4.61
N ALA A 217 -17.85 -2.44 3.97
CA ALA A 217 -19.19 -1.88 3.87
C ALA A 217 -19.45 -1.57 2.39
N THR A 218 -20.29 -2.36 1.76
CA THR A 218 -20.62 -2.30 0.33
C THR A 218 -22.12 -2.08 0.16
N SER A 219 -22.57 -1.85 -1.09
CA SER A 219 -23.99 -1.75 -1.41
C SER A 219 -24.77 -3.04 -1.20
N SER A 220 -24.12 -4.16 -0.88
CA SER A 220 -24.74 -5.48 -0.68
C SER A 220 -24.40 -6.12 0.66
N SER A 221 -23.50 -5.55 1.47
CA SER A 221 -23.17 -6.09 2.79
C SER A 221 -22.50 -5.07 3.71
N CYS A 222 -22.81 -5.11 5.00
CA CYS A 222 -22.09 -4.37 6.05
C CYS A 222 -21.42 -5.37 7.00
N LYS A 223 -20.08 -5.39 7.09
CA LYS A 223 -19.36 -6.18 8.08
C LYS A 223 -19.71 -5.65 9.48
N HIS A 224 -20.19 -6.51 10.37
CA HIS A 224 -20.73 -6.09 11.67
C HIS A 224 -19.71 -5.52 12.64
N LEU A 225 -18.51 -6.10 12.67
CA LEU A 225 -17.44 -5.74 13.60
C LEU A 225 -16.09 -5.79 12.87
N ASN A 226 -15.23 -4.82 13.13
CA ASN A 226 -13.86 -4.83 12.66
C ASN A 226 -12.96 -4.04 13.60
N THR A 227 -11.70 -4.43 13.72
CA THR A 227 -10.68 -3.70 14.48
C THR A 227 -9.55 -3.30 13.56
N PHE A 228 -9.18 -2.02 13.60
CA PHE A 228 -7.98 -1.49 12.97
C PHE A 228 -6.87 -1.35 14.01
N ILE A 229 -5.68 -1.84 13.66
CA ILE A 229 -4.45 -1.75 14.42
C ILE A 229 -3.64 -0.58 13.87
N HIS A 230 -3.33 0.39 14.74
CA HIS A 230 -2.56 1.57 14.37
C HIS A 230 -1.05 1.33 14.49
N SER A 231 -0.48 0.64 13.51
CA SER A 231 0.94 0.28 13.46
C SER A 231 1.38 -0.10 12.04
N SER A 232 2.68 -0.31 11.83
CA SER A 232 3.21 -0.78 10.55
C SER A 232 2.95 -2.27 10.35
N ALA A 233 2.82 -2.68 9.09
CA ALA A 233 2.69 -4.11 8.75
C ALA A 233 3.91 -4.93 9.22
N GLU A 234 5.08 -4.32 9.33
CA GLU A 234 6.31 -4.94 9.83
C GLU A 234 6.23 -5.22 11.33
N GLN A 235 5.81 -4.24 12.14
CA GLN A 235 5.68 -4.39 13.59
C GLN A 235 4.53 -5.34 13.96
N ILE A 236 3.46 -5.36 13.18
CA ILE A 236 2.40 -6.37 13.37
C ILE A 236 2.91 -7.74 12.91
N GLY A 237 3.71 -7.80 11.83
CA GLY A 237 4.32 -9.02 11.33
C GLY A 237 5.26 -9.68 12.34
N SER A 238 6.03 -8.91 13.10
CA SER A 238 6.95 -9.46 14.11
C SER A 238 6.24 -10.23 15.23
N ILE A 239 4.92 -10.03 15.44
CA ILE A 239 4.12 -10.84 16.36
C ILE A 239 4.11 -12.31 15.93
N CYS A 240 4.28 -12.63 14.64
CA CYS A 240 4.37 -14.02 14.19
C CYS A 240 5.68 -14.72 14.59
N ASP A 241 6.71 -13.97 15.01
CA ASP A 241 8.06 -14.48 15.28
C ASP A 241 8.48 -14.25 16.75
N ASP A 242 9.35 -13.26 17.02
CA ASP A 242 9.85 -12.98 18.36
C ASP A 242 9.02 -11.93 19.12
N GLY A 243 8.14 -11.19 18.44
CA GLY A 243 7.32 -10.12 19.04
C GLY A 243 6.00 -10.60 19.66
N GLY A 244 5.86 -11.89 19.90
CA GLY A 244 4.64 -12.49 20.44
C GLY A 244 4.89 -13.79 21.20
N GLU A 245 3.88 -14.22 21.94
CA GLU A 245 3.87 -15.51 22.64
C GLU A 245 2.78 -16.43 22.05
N PRO A 246 2.99 -17.77 22.05
CA PRO A 246 1.97 -18.70 21.58
C PRO A 246 0.67 -18.57 22.38
N ALA A 247 -0.47 -18.45 21.68
CA ALA A 247 -1.81 -18.33 22.26
C ALA A 247 -2.73 -19.53 21.93
N GLY A 248 -2.15 -20.61 21.40
CA GLY A 248 -2.83 -21.84 21.02
C GLY A 248 -3.02 -21.97 19.50
N GLY A 249 -2.74 -23.16 18.96
CA GLY A 249 -2.82 -23.38 17.50
C GLY A 249 -1.86 -22.47 16.73
N ASP A 250 -2.38 -21.80 15.71
CA ASP A 250 -1.70 -20.78 14.89
C ASP A 250 -1.83 -19.37 15.48
N LEU A 251 -2.42 -19.21 16.67
CA LEU A 251 -2.60 -17.92 17.32
C LEU A 251 -1.37 -17.45 18.10
N ARG A 252 -1.15 -16.14 18.04
CA ARG A 252 -0.03 -15.43 18.65
C ARG A 252 -0.57 -14.21 19.39
N LEU A 253 -0.23 -14.08 20.68
CA LEU A 253 -0.55 -12.91 21.50
C LEU A 253 0.64 -11.96 21.46
N SER A 254 0.42 -10.72 21.03
CA SER A 254 1.48 -9.72 20.93
C SER A 254 2.11 -9.42 22.29
N GLU A 255 3.42 -9.25 22.39
CA GLU A 255 4.05 -8.79 23.65
C GLU A 255 3.68 -7.33 23.95
N ASP A 256 3.79 -6.48 22.93
CA ASP A 256 3.44 -5.07 23.00
C ASP A 256 1.93 -4.82 22.94
N SER A 257 1.52 -3.67 23.49
CA SER A 257 0.17 -3.13 23.29
C SER A 257 0.14 -2.25 22.04
N PHE A 258 -0.95 -2.33 21.29
CA PHE A 258 -1.16 -1.57 20.07
C PHE A 258 -2.34 -0.61 20.25
N PRO A 259 -2.25 0.63 19.72
CA PRO A 259 -3.42 1.50 19.62
C PRO A 259 -4.38 0.91 18.59
N LEU A 260 -5.66 0.82 18.94
CA LEU A 260 -6.71 0.21 18.12
C LEU A 260 -7.88 1.17 17.92
N THR A 261 -8.57 1.03 16.79
CA THR A 261 -9.94 1.53 16.61
C THR A 261 -10.88 0.37 16.32
N VAL A 262 -11.86 0.16 17.19
CA VAL A 262 -12.91 -0.86 17.02
C VAL A 262 -14.12 -0.21 16.35
N CYS A 263 -14.53 -0.76 15.22
CA CYS A 263 -15.67 -0.34 14.42
C CYS A 263 -16.83 -1.32 14.57
N LYS A 264 -17.95 -0.85 15.13
CA LYS A 264 -19.16 -1.65 15.38
C LYS A 264 -20.36 -1.07 14.65
N LEU A 265 -21.07 -1.89 13.87
CA LEU A 265 -22.29 -1.48 13.18
C LEU A 265 -23.38 -1.09 14.20
N GLN A 266 -23.94 0.12 14.09
CA GLN A 266 -24.91 0.65 15.07
C GLN A 266 -26.38 0.44 14.66
N GLY A 267 -26.67 0.34 13.36
CA GLY A 267 -28.04 0.20 12.86
C GLY A 267 -28.12 0.68 11.42
N GLY A 268 -28.20 -0.28 10.51
CA GLY A 268 -28.13 -0.13 9.05
C GLY A 268 -27.93 -1.50 8.41
N ALA A 269 -28.67 -2.50 8.90
CA ALA A 269 -28.48 -3.91 8.54
C ALA A 269 -28.79 -4.18 7.06
N ASP A 270 -29.47 -3.24 6.39
CA ASP A 270 -29.72 -3.28 4.96
C ASP A 270 -28.79 -2.27 4.25
N PRO A 271 -27.80 -2.77 3.49
CA PRO A 271 -27.07 -1.98 2.51
C PRO A 271 -28.03 -1.13 1.66
N PRO A 272 -27.66 0.11 1.29
CA PRO A 272 -26.29 0.66 1.24
C PRO A 272 -25.86 1.54 2.43
N ASP A 273 -26.71 1.74 3.45
CA ASP A 273 -26.50 2.76 4.50
C ASP A 273 -25.79 2.22 5.76
N CYS A 274 -24.61 1.64 5.61
CA CYS A 274 -23.84 1.13 6.75
C CYS A 274 -23.35 2.28 7.66
N ASP A 275 -23.90 2.40 8.87
CA ASP A 275 -23.44 3.34 9.92
C ASP A 275 -22.76 2.60 11.09
N TYR A 276 -21.56 3.06 11.43
CA TYR A 276 -20.67 2.50 12.43
C TYR A 276 -20.46 3.46 13.59
N SER A 277 -20.34 2.92 14.79
CA SER A 277 -19.62 3.57 15.87
C SER A 277 -18.16 3.18 15.84
N GLY A 278 -17.33 4.01 16.48
CA GLY A 278 -15.93 3.74 16.69
C GLY A 278 -15.55 3.99 18.14
N SER A 279 -14.68 3.13 18.67
CA SER A 279 -14.06 3.32 19.99
C SER A 279 -12.57 3.03 19.90
N ASN A 280 -11.76 3.92 20.46
CA ASN A 280 -10.31 3.73 20.54
C ASN A 280 -9.94 2.93 21.80
N SER A 281 -8.94 2.07 21.69
CA SER A 281 -8.35 1.37 22.83
C SER A 281 -6.84 1.21 22.63
N ASN A 282 -6.13 0.78 23.66
CA ASN A 282 -4.72 0.40 23.57
C ASN A 282 -4.52 -0.89 24.37
N GLN A 283 -4.26 -1.99 23.68
CA GLN A 283 -4.18 -3.31 24.31
C GLN A 283 -3.34 -4.28 23.47
N ARG A 284 -2.91 -5.38 24.09
CA ARG A 284 -2.32 -6.52 23.39
C ARG A 284 -3.37 -7.16 22.46
N ILE A 285 -2.92 -7.71 21.35
CA ILE A 285 -3.78 -8.29 20.31
C ILE A 285 -3.45 -9.76 20.10
N ILE A 286 -4.44 -10.52 19.64
CA ILE A 286 -4.26 -11.91 19.23
C ILE A 286 -4.48 -11.98 17.72
N ILE A 287 -3.54 -12.57 17.00
CA ILE A 287 -3.62 -12.79 15.56
C ILE A 287 -3.27 -14.25 15.22
N ALA A 288 -3.84 -14.76 14.14
CA ALA A 288 -3.40 -16.03 13.57
C ALA A 288 -2.26 -15.81 12.58
N CYS A 289 -1.24 -16.66 12.63
CA CYS A 289 -0.06 -16.59 11.78
C CYS A 289 0.10 -17.88 10.95
N VAL A 290 0.25 -17.72 9.64
CA VAL A 290 0.57 -18.83 8.71
C VAL A 290 1.80 -18.41 7.92
N ASP A 291 2.82 -19.29 7.86
CA ASP A 291 4.10 -19.03 7.20
C ASP A 291 4.76 -17.70 7.62
N GLY A 292 4.70 -17.39 8.92
CA GLY A 292 5.28 -16.17 9.50
C GLY A 292 4.52 -14.88 9.17
N LYS A 293 3.29 -14.97 8.63
CA LYS A 293 2.47 -13.82 8.24
C LYS A 293 1.12 -13.78 8.96
N PRO A 294 0.63 -12.60 9.37
CA PRO A 294 -0.69 -12.47 9.96
C PRO A 294 -1.79 -12.73 8.93
N VAL A 295 -2.74 -13.60 9.25
CA VAL A 295 -3.84 -13.99 8.34
C VAL A 295 -5.23 -13.77 8.93
N HIS A 296 -5.34 -13.65 10.26
CA HIS A 296 -6.59 -13.40 10.95
C HIS A 296 -6.38 -12.52 12.19
N PHE A 297 -7.35 -11.64 12.47
CA PHE A 297 -7.41 -10.88 13.72
C PHE A 297 -8.44 -11.52 14.63
N GLU A 298 -8.02 -12.00 15.79
CA GLU A 298 -8.91 -12.60 16.77
C GLU A 298 -9.56 -11.47 17.59
N THR A 299 -10.82 -11.19 17.29
CA THR A 299 -11.64 -10.33 18.15
C THR A 299 -12.00 -11.15 19.38
N GLN A 300 -11.28 -10.94 20.50
CA GLN A 300 -11.39 -11.68 21.77
C GLN A 300 -12.80 -12.26 22.04
N VAL A 301 -12.81 -13.52 22.48
CA VAL A 301 -13.95 -14.30 23.01
C VAL A 301 -14.66 -13.58 24.15
#